data_AF-J8DH12-F1
#
_entry.id   AF-J8DH12-F1
#
_cell.length_a   1.000
_cell.length_b   1.000
_cell.length_c   1.000
_cell.angle_alpha   90.00
_cell.angle_beta   90.00
_cell.angle_gamma   90.00
#
_symmetry.space_group_name_H-M   'P 1'
#
loop_
_entity.id
_entity.type
_entity.pdbx_description
1 polymer ?
#
loop_
_entity_poly.entity_id
_entity_poly.type
_entity_poly.pdbx_seq_one_letter_code
_entity_poly.pdbx_strand_id
1 'polypeptide(L)'
;MNEKPIDELVAEKVMGWIKPPETSILKSMWVETPLGTVHPELPKFSTNIQDAWLVVEKFASEGLYFSIVKWIDGGYVVEIEKDSLTEVGSYESKTAPMAICIAALKAVGEEWQ
;
A
#
# COMPACT_ATOMS: atom_id res chain seq x y z
N MET A 1 14.36 6.41 6.04
CA MET A 1 13.17 5.94 6.81
C MET A 1 12.22 7.09 7.07
N ASN A 2 10.95 6.88 6.73
CA ASN A 2 9.85 7.83 6.94
C ASN A 2 9.23 7.63 8.34
N GLU A 3 8.91 8.71 9.05
CA GLU A 3 8.29 8.66 10.39
C GLU A 3 6.75 8.68 10.37
N LYS A 4 6.13 8.82 9.19
CA LYS A 4 4.67 8.80 9.07
C LYS A 4 4.09 7.42 9.42
N PRO A 5 2.86 7.37 9.97
CA PRO A 5 2.10 6.13 10.05
C PRO A 5 2.02 5.46 8.67
N ILE A 6 2.30 4.16 8.60
CA ILE A 6 2.41 3.44 7.33
C ILE A 6 1.16 3.58 6.47
N ASP A 7 -0.04 3.55 7.07
CA ASP A 7 -1.29 3.63 6.33
C ASP A 7 -1.44 4.98 5.60
N GLU A 8 -0.99 6.07 6.23
CA GLU A 8 -0.98 7.40 5.60
C GLU A 8 0.02 7.45 4.46
N LEU A 9 1.20 6.84 4.66
CA LEU A 9 2.24 6.81 3.64
C LEU A 9 1.83 5.95 2.44
N VAL A 10 1.18 4.82 2.67
CA VAL A 10 0.59 3.97 1.62
C VAL A 10 -0.47 4.75 0.86
N ALA A 11 -1.41 5.43 1.55
CA ALA A 11 -2.40 6.26 0.88
C ALA A 11 -1.75 7.29 -0.06
N GLU A 12 -0.74 8.03 0.42
CA GLU A 12 -0.08 9.06 -0.38
C GLU A 12 0.76 8.52 -1.54
N LYS A 13 1.64 7.55 -1.25
CA LYS A 13 2.72 7.15 -2.15
C LYS A 13 2.36 5.98 -3.04
N VAL A 14 1.59 5.04 -2.50
CA VAL A 14 1.17 3.83 -3.19
C VAL A 14 -0.15 4.10 -3.89
N MET A 15 -1.15 4.64 -3.17
CA MET A 15 -2.49 4.83 -3.72
C MET A 15 -2.65 6.14 -4.51
N GLY A 16 -1.78 7.14 -4.30
CA GLY A 16 -1.88 8.44 -4.96
C GLY A 16 -3.02 9.30 -4.41
N TRP A 17 -3.38 9.07 -3.14
CA TRP A 17 -4.42 9.80 -2.44
C TRP A 17 -3.85 11.02 -1.75
N ILE A 18 -4.68 12.06 -1.59
CA ILE A 18 -4.28 13.28 -0.89
C ILE A 18 -5.25 13.58 0.25
N LYS A 19 -4.75 14.25 1.28
CA LYS A 19 -5.57 15.05 2.20
C LYS A 19 -5.80 16.42 1.56
N PRO A 20 -7.05 16.81 1.27
CA PRO A 20 -7.36 18.14 0.74
C PRO A 20 -6.91 19.25 1.71
N PRO A 21 -6.67 20.47 1.20
CA PRO A 21 -6.28 21.60 2.05
C PRO A 21 -7.38 21.95 3.06
N GLU A 22 -7.00 22.61 4.16
CA GLU A 22 -7.91 23.00 5.26
C GLU A 22 -9.11 23.87 4.85
N THR A 23 -9.03 24.49 3.68
CA THR A 23 -10.11 25.30 3.08
C THR A 23 -11.15 24.45 2.34
N SER A 24 -10.87 23.18 2.09
CA SER A 24 -11.77 22.25 1.40
C SER A 24 -12.87 21.74 2.33
N ILE A 25 -14.06 21.52 1.78
CA ILE A 25 -15.15 20.82 2.49
C ILE A 25 -14.81 19.35 2.79
N LEU A 26 -13.80 18.78 2.09
CA LEU A 26 -13.35 17.40 2.23
C LEU A 26 -12.04 17.27 3.04
N LYS A 27 -11.62 18.32 3.76
CA LYS A 27 -10.32 18.38 4.45
C LYS A 27 -10.02 17.25 5.44
N SER A 28 -11.05 16.60 5.98
CA SER A 28 -10.92 15.46 6.89
C SER A 28 -10.97 14.10 6.19
N MET A 29 -11.05 14.08 4.85
CA MET A 29 -11.20 12.88 4.03
C MET A 29 -9.95 12.63 3.18
N TRP A 30 -9.85 11.45 2.60
CA TRP A 30 -8.83 11.10 1.61
C TRP A 30 -9.45 11.08 0.22
N VAL A 31 -8.74 11.63 -0.76
CA VAL A 31 -9.26 11.76 -2.13
C VAL A 31 -8.26 11.16 -3.11
N GLU A 32 -8.75 10.26 -3.96
CA GLU A 32 -8.02 9.77 -5.12
C GLU A 32 -7.79 10.89 -6.14
N THR A 33 -6.54 11.03 -6.61
CA THR A 33 -6.17 12.03 -7.63
C THR A 33 -5.96 11.39 -9.00
N PRO A 34 -6.23 12.10 -10.13
CA PRO A 34 -6.70 13.49 -10.22
C PRO A 34 -8.22 13.68 -10.12
N LEU A 35 -9.01 12.62 -10.37
CA LEU A 35 -10.47 12.58 -10.20
C LEU A 35 -10.81 11.16 -9.77
N GLY A 36 -11.18 10.96 -8.51
CA GLY A 36 -11.51 9.63 -8.03
C GLY A 36 -12.41 9.63 -6.81
N THR A 37 -12.44 8.48 -6.14
CA THR A 37 -13.29 8.22 -4.99
C THR A 37 -12.87 9.08 -3.79
N VAL A 38 -13.87 9.56 -3.05
CA VAL A 38 -13.67 10.20 -1.75
C VAL A 38 -13.84 9.12 -0.67
N HIS A 39 -12.81 8.96 0.15
CA HIS A 39 -12.75 8.03 1.26
C HIS A 39 -12.94 8.81 2.56
N PRO A 40 -14.07 8.65 3.27
CA PRO A 40 -14.36 9.40 4.49
C PRO A 40 -13.33 9.16 5.60
N GLU A 41 -12.72 7.98 5.62
CA GLU A 41 -11.71 7.56 6.59
C GLU A 41 -10.52 6.95 5.86
N LEU A 42 -9.37 6.92 6.55
CA LEU A 42 -8.18 6.21 6.08
C LEU A 42 -8.38 4.69 6.25
N PRO A 43 -8.30 3.89 5.17
CA PRO A 43 -8.28 2.44 5.29
C PRO A 43 -7.08 1.96 6.11
N LYS A 44 -7.27 0.87 6.84
CA LYS A 44 -6.25 0.32 7.73
C LYS A 44 -5.36 -0.67 6.99
N PHE A 45 -4.70 -0.19 5.93
CA PHE A 45 -3.94 -1.03 4.99
C PHE A 45 -2.98 -2.02 5.68
N SER A 46 -2.29 -1.60 6.74
CA SER A 46 -1.27 -2.40 7.41
C SER A 46 -1.80 -3.40 8.44
N THR A 47 -3.10 -3.36 8.77
CA THR A 47 -3.68 -4.23 9.81
C THR A 47 -4.96 -4.94 9.38
N ASN A 48 -5.65 -4.48 8.34
CA ASN A 48 -6.83 -5.10 7.77
C ASN A 48 -6.52 -5.65 6.37
N ILE A 49 -6.71 -6.96 6.16
CA ILE A 49 -6.40 -7.60 4.87
C ILE A 49 -7.30 -7.16 3.72
N GLN A 50 -8.56 -6.83 3.98
CA GLN A 50 -9.47 -6.34 2.95
C GLN A 50 -9.01 -4.96 2.44
N ASP A 51 -8.61 -4.07 3.35
CA ASP A 51 -8.06 -2.77 3.00
C ASP A 51 -6.70 -2.91 2.28
N ALA A 52 -5.83 -3.80 2.78
CA ALA A 52 -4.55 -4.10 2.15
C ALA A 52 -4.70 -4.63 0.71
N TRP A 53 -5.79 -5.37 0.45
CA TRP A 53 -6.03 -5.94 -0.88
C TRP A 53 -6.28 -4.86 -1.94
N LEU A 54 -6.73 -3.66 -1.56
CA LEU A 54 -6.85 -2.52 -2.48
C LEU A 54 -5.50 -2.13 -3.09
N VAL A 55 -4.40 -2.29 -2.33
CA VAL A 55 -3.04 -2.07 -2.82
C VAL A 55 -2.67 -3.09 -3.89
N VAL A 56 -3.00 -4.36 -3.64
CA VAL A 56 -2.79 -5.46 -4.59
C VAL A 56 -3.57 -5.19 -5.88
N GLU A 57 -4.85 -4.84 -5.77
CA GLU A 57 -5.71 -4.54 -6.92
C GLU A 57 -5.21 -3.35 -7.72
N LYS A 58 -4.73 -2.29 -7.05
CA LYS A 58 -4.13 -1.14 -7.71
C LYS A 58 -2.95 -1.57 -8.59
N PHE A 59 -1.97 -2.26 -8.01
CA PHE A 59 -0.76 -2.66 -8.74
C PHE A 59 -1.06 -3.67 -9.83
N ALA A 60 -2.00 -4.59 -9.60
CA ALA A 60 -2.47 -5.52 -10.63
C ALA A 60 -3.07 -4.78 -11.83
N SER A 61 -3.80 -3.68 -11.59
CA SER A 61 -4.32 -2.82 -12.66
C SER A 61 -3.23 -2.09 -13.45
N GLU A 62 -2.07 -1.86 -12.82
CA GLU A 62 -0.87 -1.28 -13.43
C GLU A 62 0.03 -2.35 -14.10
N GLY A 63 -0.38 -3.62 -14.07
CA GLY A 63 0.31 -4.74 -14.71
C GLY A 63 1.40 -5.41 -13.86
N LEU A 64 1.43 -5.16 -12.55
CA LEU A 64 2.34 -5.82 -11.62
C LEU A 64 1.69 -7.05 -10.98
N TYR A 65 2.52 -8.04 -10.63
CA TYR A 65 2.10 -9.29 -10.01
C TYR A 65 2.53 -9.34 -8.56
N PHE A 66 1.71 -9.96 -7.71
CA PHE A 66 2.01 -10.20 -6.30
C PHE A 66 2.15 -11.69 -6.05
N SER A 67 3.27 -12.08 -5.45
CA SER A 67 3.44 -13.38 -4.80
C SER A 67 3.31 -13.17 -3.30
N ILE A 68 2.31 -13.81 -2.67
CA ILE A 68 2.06 -13.71 -1.23
C ILE A 68 2.15 -15.12 -0.65
N VAL A 69 3.26 -15.41 0.01
CA VAL A 69 3.57 -16.75 0.52
C VAL A 69 3.57 -16.74 2.04
N LYS A 70 2.85 -17.68 2.64
CA LYS A 70 2.90 -17.92 4.08
C LYS A 70 3.98 -18.96 4.40
N TRP A 71 4.89 -18.61 5.29
CA TRP A 71 5.95 -19.50 5.76
C TRP A 71 5.47 -20.40 6.89
N ILE A 72 6.16 -21.54 7.06
CA ILE A 72 5.82 -22.54 8.09
C ILE A 72 6.01 -22.01 9.52
N ASP A 73 6.85 -20.99 9.71
CA ASP A 73 7.09 -20.32 10.98
C ASP A 73 5.98 -19.29 11.33
N GLY A 74 4.99 -19.13 10.45
CA GLY A 74 3.86 -18.23 10.59
C GLY A 74 4.06 -16.83 10.00
N GLY A 75 5.21 -16.53 9.39
CA GLY A 75 5.46 -15.29 8.66
C GLY A 75 4.81 -15.27 7.27
N TYR A 76 4.85 -14.10 6.64
CA TYR A 76 4.45 -13.86 5.25
C TYR A 76 5.60 -13.18 4.52
N VAL A 77 5.89 -13.65 3.30
CA VAL A 77 6.72 -12.92 2.34
C VAL A 77 5.81 -12.45 1.21
N VAL A 78 5.98 -11.17 0.86
CA VAL A 78 5.32 -10.56 -0.29
C VAL A 78 6.39 -10.09 -1.25
N GLU A 79 6.26 -10.51 -2.51
CA GLU A 79 7.09 -10.07 -3.64
C GLU A 79 6.19 -9.42 -4.68
N ILE A 80 6.64 -8.30 -5.24
CA ILE A 80 5.97 -7.54 -6.28
C ILE A 80 6.87 -7.54 -7.51
N GLU A 81 6.32 -7.98 -8.63
CA GLU A 81 7.06 -8.20 -9.87
C GLU A 81 6.41 -7.43 -11.02
N LYS A 82 7.23 -6.81 -11.89
CA LYS A 82 6.74 -6.16 -13.13
C LYS A 82 6.58 -7.16 -14.29
N ASP A 83 7.35 -8.24 -14.22
CA ASP A 83 7.34 -9.42 -15.09
C ASP A 83 8.01 -10.56 -14.31
N SER A 84 8.00 -11.78 -14.85
CA SER A 84 8.53 -12.97 -14.17
C SER A 84 10.04 -12.93 -13.85
N LEU A 85 10.74 -11.83 -14.16
CA LEU A 85 12.19 -11.69 -13.98
C LEU A 85 12.58 -10.42 -13.20
N THR A 86 11.63 -9.52 -12.89
CA THR A 86 11.93 -8.21 -12.33
C THR A 86 11.13 -7.96 -11.05
N GLU A 87 11.74 -8.33 -9.91
CA GLU A 87 11.27 -7.91 -8.59
C GLU A 87 11.46 -6.40 -8.42
N VAL A 88 10.39 -5.71 -8.05
CA VAL A 88 10.41 -4.27 -7.74
C VAL A 88 10.19 -3.99 -6.26
N GLY A 89 9.66 -4.95 -5.49
CA GLY A 89 9.53 -4.83 -4.04
C GLY A 89 9.38 -6.18 -3.37
N SER A 90 10.02 -6.35 -2.23
CA SER A 90 9.88 -7.55 -1.39
C SER A 90 9.97 -7.23 0.09
N TYR A 91 9.14 -7.88 0.90
CA TYR A 91 9.19 -7.75 2.35
C TYR A 91 8.64 -8.98 3.09
N GLU A 92 9.25 -9.28 4.24
CA GLU A 92 8.80 -10.32 5.16
C GLU A 92 8.18 -9.68 6.42
N SER A 93 6.97 -10.11 6.80
CA SER A 93 6.34 -9.67 8.05
C SER A 93 5.52 -10.78 8.71
N LYS A 94 5.20 -10.61 10.00
CA LYS A 94 4.33 -11.55 10.73
C LYS A 94 2.86 -11.46 10.31
N THR A 95 2.46 -10.42 9.58
CA THR A 95 1.10 -10.31 9.04
C THR A 95 1.15 -9.99 7.54
N ALA A 96 0.23 -10.58 6.77
CA ALA A 96 0.13 -10.31 5.34
C ALA A 96 -0.14 -8.83 5.01
N PRO A 97 -1.06 -8.11 5.71
CA PRO A 97 -1.32 -6.70 5.42
C PRO A 97 -0.07 -5.81 5.55
N MET A 98 0.75 -6.05 6.58
CA MET A 98 1.99 -5.30 6.79
C MET A 98 3.02 -5.60 5.69
N ALA A 99 3.21 -6.89 5.35
CA ALA A 99 4.12 -7.27 4.27
C ALA A 99 3.71 -6.66 2.92
N ILE A 100 2.41 -6.64 2.61
CA ILE A 100 1.86 -5.99 1.40
C ILE A 100 2.23 -4.50 1.38
N CYS A 101 1.95 -3.78 2.46
CA CYS A 101 2.18 -2.34 2.52
C CYS A 101 3.66 -1.97 2.33
N ILE A 102 4.57 -2.68 3.02
CA ILE A 102 5.99 -2.36 2.96
C ILE A 102 6.59 -2.75 1.60
N ALA A 103 6.21 -3.91 1.06
CA ALA A 103 6.64 -4.29 -0.29
C ALA A 103 6.17 -3.26 -1.34
N ALA A 104 4.94 -2.78 -1.23
CA ALA A 104 4.38 -1.78 -2.15
C ALA A 104 5.09 -0.41 -2.04
N LEU A 105 5.43 0.02 -0.82
CA LEU A 105 6.24 1.23 -0.61
C LEU A 105 7.62 1.10 -1.25
N LYS A 106 8.30 -0.04 -1.06
CA LYS A 106 9.58 -0.30 -1.71
C LYS A 106 9.47 -0.27 -3.24
N ALA A 107 8.40 -0.82 -3.79
CA ALA A 107 8.15 -0.83 -5.24
C ALA A 107 8.00 0.57 -5.85
N VAL A 108 7.56 1.56 -5.07
CA VAL A 108 7.52 2.98 -5.49
C VAL A 108 8.75 3.79 -5.04
N GLY A 109 9.77 3.11 -4.50
CA GLY A 109 11.02 3.74 -4.06
C GLY A 109 10.97 4.42 -2.69
N GLU A 110 9.99 4.09 -1.85
CA GLU A 110 9.81 4.65 -0.50
C GLU A 110 10.22 3.64 0.58
N GLU A 111 10.96 4.11 1.59
CA GLU A 111 11.39 3.31 2.73
C GLU A 111 10.59 3.61 4.00
N TRP A 112 10.17 2.57 4.70
CA TRP A 112 9.46 2.63 5.98
C TRP A 112 10.14 1.72 7.01
N GLN A 113 10.10 2.14 8.28
CA GLN A 113 10.90 1.62 9.40
C GLN A 113 10.74 0.12 9.66
#